data_AF-B6G0E4-F1
#
_entry.id   AF-B6G0E4-F1
#
_cell.length_a   1.000
_cell.length_b   1.000
_cell.length_c   1.000
_cell.angle_alpha   90.00
_cell.angle_beta   90.00
_cell.angle_gamma   90.00
#
_symmetry.space_group_name_H-M   'P 1'
#
loop_
_entity.id
_entity.type
_entity.pdbx_description
1 polymer ?
#
loop_
_entity_poly.entity_id
_entity_poly.type
_entity_poly.pdbx_seq_one_letter_code
_entity_poly.pdbx_strand_id
1 'polypeptide(L)'
;MIVLRAKDTILKRYNEIFIKAELKKLVKNQLTEMEVWLINMAKKDVIELEGTVVESLPNAMFKVKLENGHEILCHISGKLRMNFIRILEGDKVNVELSPYDLTRGRITWRKK
;
A
#
# COMPACT_ATOMS: atom_id res chain seq x y z
N MET A 1 63.65 2.51 -23.35
CA MET A 1 63.42 2.68 -21.88
C MET A 1 61.97 3.10 -21.62
N ILE A 2 60.95 2.45 -22.22
CA ILE A 2 60.14 1.31 -21.73
C ILE A 2 59.34 1.55 -20.42
N VAL A 3 59.65 2.54 -19.58
CA VAL A 3 58.95 2.70 -18.28
C VAL A 3 57.73 3.65 -18.35
N LEU A 4 57.60 4.46 -19.41
CA LEU A 4 56.51 5.45 -19.51
C LEU A 4 55.28 4.99 -20.29
N ARG A 5 55.32 3.83 -20.96
CA ARG A 5 54.21 3.37 -21.82
C ARG A 5 53.29 2.34 -21.15
N ALA A 6 53.62 1.88 -19.95
CA ALA A 6 52.85 0.88 -19.20
C ALA A 6 51.95 1.48 -18.10
N LYS A 7 52.16 2.75 -17.70
CA LYS A 7 51.37 3.40 -16.64
C LYS A 7 49.97 3.82 -17.11
N ASP A 8 49.81 4.17 -18.38
CA ASP A 8 48.53 4.69 -18.92
C ASP A 8 47.46 3.61 -19.10
N THR A 9 47.86 2.34 -19.26
CA THR A 9 46.92 1.23 -19.49
C THR A 9 46.36 0.65 -18.18
N ILE A 10 47.14 0.67 -17.10
CA ILE A 10 46.73 0.14 -15.79
C ILE A 10 45.76 1.12 -15.09
N LEU A 11 45.99 2.44 -15.23
CA LEU A 11 45.15 3.46 -14.62
C LEU A 11 43.76 3.55 -15.26
N LYS A 12 43.66 3.34 -16.58
CA LYS A 12 42.36 3.29 -17.29
C LYS A 12 41.52 2.07 -16.89
N ARG A 13 42.17 0.93 -16.61
CA ARG A 13 41.47 -0.31 -16.25
C ARG A 13 40.99 -0.33 -14.80
N TYR A 14 41.71 0.33 -13.89
CA TYR A 14 41.25 0.54 -12.52
C TYR A 14 40.03 1.46 -12.45
N ASN A 15 39.97 2.50 -13.28
CA ASN A 15 38.83 3.42 -13.31
C ASN A 15 37.54 2.76 -13.82
N GLU A 16 37.58 1.88 -14.83
CA GLU A 16 36.35 1.21 -15.29
C GLU A 16 35.78 0.21 -14.27
N ILE A 17 36.64 -0.46 -13.49
CA ILE A 17 36.21 -1.43 -12.47
C ILE A 17 35.64 -0.69 -11.24
N PHE A 18 36.30 0.39 -10.80
CA PHE A 18 35.87 1.20 -9.66
C PHE A 18 34.55 1.92 -9.97
N ILE A 19 34.45 2.53 -11.16
CA ILE A 19 33.23 3.22 -11.61
C ILE A 19 32.08 2.23 -11.83
N LYS A 20 32.32 1.02 -12.37
CA LYS A 20 31.25 0.00 -12.49
C LYS A 20 30.77 -0.54 -11.15
N ALA A 21 31.64 -0.69 -10.14
CA ALA A 21 31.24 -1.13 -8.81
C ALA A 21 30.44 -0.07 -8.06
N GLU A 22 30.81 1.20 -8.23
CA GLU A 22 30.16 2.35 -7.60
C GLU A 22 28.83 2.70 -8.29
N LEU A 23 28.77 2.65 -9.62
CA LEU A 23 27.51 2.73 -10.38
C LEU A 23 26.57 1.58 -10.04
N LYS A 24 27.06 0.35 -9.84
CA LYS A 24 26.19 -0.79 -9.49
C LYS A 24 25.66 -0.71 -8.05
N LYS A 25 26.34 -0.01 -7.14
CA LYS A 25 25.83 0.33 -5.80
C LYS A 25 24.81 1.47 -5.83
N LEU A 26 25.07 2.53 -6.59
CA LEU A 26 24.16 3.66 -6.78
C LEU A 26 22.86 3.24 -7.50
N VAL A 27 22.98 2.42 -8.54
CA VAL A 27 21.85 1.88 -9.29
C VAL A 27 21.05 0.86 -8.46
N LYS A 28 21.70 0.04 -7.62
CA LYS A 28 20.97 -0.87 -6.70
C LYS A 28 20.10 -0.12 -5.68
N ASN A 29 20.57 1.02 -5.17
CA ASN A 29 19.84 1.80 -4.18
C ASN A 29 18.61 2.51 -4.79
N GLN A 30 18.72 3.00 -6.02
CA GLN A 30 17.57 3.55 -6.77
C GLN A 30 16.59 2.46 -7.25
N LEU A 31 17.10 1.30 -7.67
CA LEU A 31 16.25 0.16 -8.06
C LEU A 31 15.40 -0.35 -6.89
N THR A 32 15.95 -0.38 -5.66
CA THR A 32 15.17 -0.74 -4.48
C THR A 32 14.09 0.29 -4.14
N GLU A 33 14.34 1.58 -4.36
CA GLU A 33 13.30 2.62 -4.17
C GLU A 33 12.19 2.50 -5.22
N MET A 34 12.52 2.18 -6.47
CA MET A 34 11.54 1.95 -7.54
C MET A 34 10.74 0.65 -7.37
N GLU A 35 11.36 -0.45 -6.93
CA GLU A 35 10.66 -1.69 -6.57
C GLU A 35 9.75 -1.49 -5.36
N VAL A 36 10.21 -0.76 -4.32
CA VAL A 36 9.37 -0.39 -3.17
C VAL A 36 8.23 0.53 -3.58
N TRP A 37 8.45 1.47 -4.51
CA TRP A 37 7.39 2.30 -5.09
C TRP A 37 6.37 1.50 -5.91
N LEU A 38 6.82 0.56 -6.75
CA LEU A 38 5.94 -0.34 -7.51
C LEU A 38 5.12 -1.26 -6.58
N ILE A 39 5.72 -1.75 -5.49
CA ILE A 39 5.02 -2.56 -4.49
C ILE A 39 4.04 -1.71 -3.66
N ASN A 40 4.34 -0.44 -3.38
CA ASN A 40 3.43 0.46 -2.68
C ASN A 40 2.24 0.90 -3.55
N MET A 41 2.50 1.23 -4.81
CA MET A 41 1.46 1.61 -5.78
C MET A 41 0.56 0.43 -6.15
N ALA A 42 1.08 -0.80 -6.15
CA ALA A 42 0.29 -2.02 -6.37
C ALA A 42 -0.54 -2.49 -5.16
N LYS A 43 -0.31 -1.96 -3.94
CA LYS A 43 -0.92 -2.49 -2.71
C LYS A 43 -2.01 -1.63 -2.07
N LYS A 44 -2.17 -0.36 -2.42
CA LYS A 44 -3.04 0.56 -1.65
C LYS A 44 -3.80 1.58 -2.49
N ASP A 45 -4.41 1.15 -3.57
CA ASP A 45 -5.56 1.85 -4.12
C ASP A 45 -6.80 1.42 -3.32
N VAL A 46 -6.90 1.89 -2.07
CA VAL A 46 -8.05 1.67 -1.20
C VAL A 46 -8.45 3.03 -0.63
N ILE A 47 -9.71 3.39 -0.80
CA ILE A 47 -10.26 4.67 -0.35
C ILE A 47 -10.87 4.43 1.03
N GLU A 48 -10.34 5.12 2.04
CA GLU A 48 -10.88 5.10 3.40
C GLU A 48 -11.92 6.23 3.55
N LEU A 49 -13.13 5.86 3.95
CA LEU A 49 -14.22 6.81 4.21
C LEU A 49 -14.87 6.50 5.55
N GLU A 50 -15.45 7.53 6.16
CA GLU A 50 -16.22 7.40 7.39
C GLU A 50 -17.71 7.22 7.05
N GLY A 51 -18.40 6.40 7.84
CA GLY A 51 -19.82 6.14 7.65
C GLY A 51 -20.52 5.73 8.94
N THR A 52 -21.84 5.78 8.91
CA THR A 52 -22.70 5.36 10.02
C THR A 52 -23.46 4.10 9.62
N VAL A 53 -23.49 3.10 10.50
CA VAL A 53 -24.24 1.86 10.27
C VAL A 53 -25.74 2.15 10.39
N VAL A 54 -26.50 1.82 9.36
CA VAL A 54 -27.96 2.02 9.33
C VAL A 54 -28.66 0.75 9.76
N GLU A 55 -28.31 -0.38 9.14
CA GLU A 55 -28.97 -1.67 9.35
C GLU A 55 -27.96 -2.82 9.34
N SER A 56 -28.28 -3.87 10.10
CA SER A 56 -27.52 -5.13 10.10
C SER A 56 -28.32 -6.22 9.37
N LEU A 57 -27.68 -6.91 8.43
CA LEU A 57 -28.26 -7.97 7.61
C LEU A 57 -27.77 -9.35 8.10
N PRO A 58 -28.56 -10.43 7.92
CA PRO A 58 -28.30 -11.75 8.51
C PRO A 58 -27.07 -12.52 8.00
N ASN A 59 -26.19 -11.93 7.20
CA ASN A 59 -24.98 -12.57 6.63
C ASN A 59 -23.68 -11.86 7.03
N ALA A 60 -23.64 -11.23 8.21
CA ALA A 60 -22.55 -10.34 8.61
C ALA A 60 -22.28 -9.22 7.58
N MET A 61 -23.33 -8.84 6.85
CA MET A 61 -23.37 -7.68 5.99
C MET A 61 -24.03 -6.55 6.75
N PHE A 62 -23.53 -5.34 6.55
CA PHE A 62 -24.01 -4.13 7.22
C PHE A 62 -24.27 -3.09 6.16
N LYS A 63 -25.40 -2.42 6.28
CA LYS A 63 -25.72 -1.27 5.46
C LYS A 63 -25.08 -0.06 6.12
N VAL A 64 -24.13 0.57 5.43
CA VAL A 64 -23.44 1.75 5.95
C VAL A 64 -23.80 2.93 5.07
N LYS A 65 -24.20 4.03 5.71
CA LYS A 65 -24.41 5.31 5.06
C LYS A 65 -23.14 6.14 5.20
N LEU A 66 -22.52 6.44 4.07
CA LEU A 66 -21.37 7.34 3.99
C LEU A 66 -21.81 8.78 4.28
N GLU A 67 -20.87 9.64 4.66
CA GLU A 67 -21.12 11.09 4.79
C GLU A 67 -21.59 11.72 3.47
N ASN A 68 -21.19 11.12 2.34
CA ASN A 68 -21.61 11.50 1.00
C ASN A 68 -23.09 11.17 0.69
N GLY A 69 -23.82 10.54 1.61
CA GLY A 69 -25.23 10.18 1.46
C GLY A 69 -25.49 8.87 0.70
N HIS A 70 -24.45 8.22 0.19
CA HIS A 70 -24.54 6.90 -0.44
C HIS A 70 -24.68 5.79 0.60
N GLU A 71 -25.53 4.82 0.29
CA GLU A 71 -25.66 3.58 1.05
C GLU A 71 -24.84 2.47 0.38
N ILE A 72 -23.97 1.85 1.16
CA ILE A 72 -23.09 0.78 0.70
C ILE A 72 -23.30 -0.48 1.52
N LEU A 73 -23.04 -1.62 0.89
CA LEU A 73 -23.05 -2.92 1.54
C LEU A 73 -21.63 -3.25 1.99
N CYS A 74 -21.45 -3.35 3.29
CA CYS A 74 -20.15 -3.62 3.89
C CYS A 74 -20.12 -4.97 4.57
N HIS A 75 -18.99 -5.64 4.50
CA HIS A 75 -18.70 -6.82 5.31
C HIS A 75 -17.66 -6.49 6.38
N ILE A 76 -17.67 -7.24 7.47
CA ILE A 76 -16.71 -7.07 8.55
C ILE A 76 -15.33 -7.59 8.12
N SER A 77 -14.27 -6.82 8.42
CA SER A 77 -12.90 -7.32 8.33
C SER A 77 -12.66 -8.52 9.25
N GLY A 78 -11.90 -9.52 8.78
CA GLY A 78 -11.54 -10.68 9.61
C GLY A 78 -10.93 -10.29 10.97
N LYS A 79 -10.23 -9.16 11.06
CA LYS A 79 -9.67 -8.64 12.31
C LYS A 79 -10.76 -8.32 13.35
N LEU A 80 -11.85 -7.67 12.94
CA LEU A 80 -12.98 -7.39 13.83
C LEU A 80 -13.69 -8.67 14.27
N ARG A 81 -13.78 -9.67 13.38
CA ARG A 81 -14.37 -10.98 13.69
C ARG A 81 -13.56 -11.72 14.77
N MET A 82 -12.23 -11.66 14.70
CA MET A 82 -11.35 -12.23 15.73
C MET A 82 -11.46 -11.49 17.07
N ASN A 83 -11.62 -10.17 17.05
CA ASN A 83 -11.78 -9.35 18.25
C ASN A 83 -13.22 -9.35 18.82
N PHE A 84 -14.14 -10.15 18.26
CA PHE A 84 -15.55 -10.26 18.68
C PHE A 84 -16.26 -8.89 18.83
N ILE A 85 -15.88 -7.92 18.00
CA ILE A 85 -16.49 -6.59 18.04
C ILE A 85 -17.91 -6.70 17.48
N ARG A 86 -18.90 -6.44 18.34
CA ARG A 86 -20.30 -6.32 17.95
C ARG A 86 -20.52 -4.94 17.35
N ILE A 87 -21.14 -4.87 16.18
CA ILE A 87 -21.54 -3.62 15.54
C ILE A 87 -23.06 -3.50 15.71
N LEU A 88 -23.50 -2.36 16.21
CA LEU A 88 -24.90 -2.01 16.34
C LEU A 88 -25.27 -0.98 15.28
N GLU A 89 -26.56 -0.84 15.02
CA GLU A 89 -27.09 0.29 14.25
C GLU A 89 -26.80 1.62 14.96
N GLY A 90 -26.45 2.65 14.18
CA GLY A 90 -26.03 3.96 14.68
C GLY A 90 -24.54 4.10 14.99
N ASP A 91 -23.75 3.02 14.92
CA ASP A 91 -22.31 3.10 15.15
C ASP A 91 -21.57 3.81 14.01
N LYS A 92 -20.57 4.63 14.36
CA LYS A 92 -19.63 5.20 13.39
C LYS A 92 -18.49 4.23 13.11
N VAL A 93 -18.28 3.95 11.83
CA VAL A 93 -17.29 2.98 11.35
C VAL A 93 -16.45 3.58 10.22
N ASN A 94 -15.18 3.17 10.15
CA ASN A 94 -14.35 3.40 8.98
C ASN A 94 -14.56 2.26 7.99
N VAL A 95 -14.83 2.65 6.76
CA VAL A 95 -15.02 1.74 5.63
C VAL A 95 -13.91 1.96 4.62
N GLU A 96 -13.32 0.85 4.21
CA GLU A 96 -12.39 0.78 3.10
C GLU A 96 -13.13 0.34 1.85
N LEU A 97 -13.06 1.14 0.80
CA LEU A 97 -13.64 0.89 -0.51
C LEU A 97 -12.53 0.62 -1.51
N SER A 98 -12.77 -0.33 -2.40
CA SER A 98 -11.94 -0.46 -3.60
C SER A 98 -12.39 0.60 -4.61
N PRO A 99 -11.46 1.31 -5.29
CA PRO A 99 -11.79 2.35 -6.26
C PRO A 99 -12.51 1.80 -7.50
N TYR A 100 -12.51 0.48 -7.68
CA TYR A 100 -13.24 -0.20 -8.74
C TYR A 100 -14.72 -0.39 -8.41
N ASP A 101 -15.08 -0.52 -7.12
CA ASP A 101 -16.43 -0.82 -6.66
C ASP A 101 -16.82 0.05 -5.47
N LEU A 102 -17.43 1.21 -5.74
CA LEU A 102 -17.89 2.14 -4.69
C LEU A 102 -19.13 1.65 -3.93
N THR A 103 -19.75 0.55 -4.36
CA THR A 103 -20.98 -0.01 -3.75
C THR A 103 -20.70 -0.99 -2.61
N ARG A 104 -19.48 -1.54 -2.57
CA ARG A 104 -19.07 -2.59 -1.63
C ARG A 104 -17.87 -2.16 -0.83
N GLY A 105 -17.99 -2.25 0.49
CA GLY A 105 -16.94 -1.83 1.41
C GLY A 105 -16.52 -2.92 2.38
N ARG A 106 -15.39 -2.66 3.05
CA ARG A 106 -14.88 -3.45 4.17
C ARG A 106 -14.81 -2.56 5.41
N ILE A 107 -15.41 -3.01 6.51
CA ILE A 107 -15.32 -2.30 7.80
C ILE A 107 -14.01 -2.67 8.48
N THR A 108 -13.15 -1.69 8.74
CA THR A 108 -11.84 -1.92 9.36
C THR A 108 -11.68 -1.37 10.77
N TRP A 109 -12.47 -0.36 11.14
CA TRP A 109 -12.46 0.17 12.49
C TRP A 109 -13.83 0.66 12.93
N ARG A 110 -14.11 0.55 14.24
CA ARG A 110 -15.26 1.16 14.91
C ARG A 110 -14.72 2.26 15.82
N LYS A 111 -15.17 3.50 15.61
CA LYS A 111 -14.88 4.59 16.55
C LYS A 111 -15.83 4.44 17.76
N LYS A 112 -15.30 4.64 18.96
CA LYS A 112 -16.02 4.48 20.23
C LYS A 112 -16.75 5.76 20.60
#